data_AF-A0AAU6VIR9-F1
#
_entry.id   AF-A0AAU6VIR9-F1
#
_cell.length_a   1.000
_cell.length_b   1.000
_cell.length_c   1.000
_cell.angle_alpha   90.00
_cell.angle_beta   90.00
_cell.angle_gamma   90.00
#
_symmetry.space_group_name_H-M   'P 1'
#
loop_
_entity.id
_entity.type
_entity.pdbx_description
1 polymer ?
#
loop_
_entity_poly.entity_id
_entity_poly.type
_entity_poly.pdbx_seq_one_letter_code
_entity_poly.pdbx_strand_id
1 'polypeptide(L)' 'MFGEYTPLMKAGLLKRRLLTGKAFIDPELGLQKRCPCCDEFWPQDTLFWSPSSREPDGLQTWCKACQLDYKQSRKSA' A
#
# COMPACT_ATOMS: atom_id res chain seq x y z
N MET A 1 -18.87 -17.95 -2.47
CA MET A 1 -18.45 -17.44 -1.15
C MET A 1 -17.64 -16.18 -1.41
N PHE A 2 -18.25 -15.01 -1.28
CA PHE A 2 -17.52 -13.73 -1.36
C PHE A 2 -17.00 -13.45 0.05
N GLY A 3 -15.70 -13.26 0.26
CA GLY A 3 -15.25 -12.65 1.52
C GLY A 3 -13.93 -13.10 2.14
N GLU A 4 -12.92 -13.53 1.38
CA GLU A 4 -11.58 -13.72 1.97
C GLU A 4 -10.52 -13.11 1.08
N TYR A 5 -10.60 -11.80 0.85
CA TYR A 5 -9.46 -11.06 0.35
C TYR A 5 -8.76 -10.40 1.53
N THR A 6 -7.64 -11.00 1.95
CA THR A 6 -6.36 -10.38 2.35
C THR A 6 -5.65 -11.26 3.38
N PRO A 7 -4.35 -11.54 3.16
CA PRO A 7 -3.34 -10.52 3.41
C PRO A 7 -2.43 -10.29 2.20
N LEU A 8 -2.40 -9.04 1.73
CA LEU A 8 -1.45 -8.56 0.71
C LEU A 8 -0.02 -8.40 1.25
N MET A 9 0.29 -8.94 2.44
CA MET A 9 1.66 -9.10 2.94
C MET A 9 1.91 -10.53 3.40
N LYS A 10 3.02 -11.12 2.93
CA LYS A 10 3.59 -12.32 3.58
C LYS A 10 3.84 -12.02 5.06
N ALA A 11 3.53 -12.96 5.96
CA ALA A 11 3.60 -12.76 7.42
C ALA A 11 4.94 -12.16 7.91
N GLY A 12 6.07 -12.61 7.35
CA GLY A 12 7.40 -12.07 7.69
C GLY A 12 7.60 -10.60 7.26
N LEU A 13 7.04 -10.21 6.10
CA LEU A 13 7.09 -8.83 5.62
C LEU A 13 6.18 -7.93 6.48
N LEU A 14 4.98 -8.42 6.82
CA LEU A 14 4.03 -7.71 7.68
C LEU A 14 4.66 -7.40 9.04
N LYS A 15 5.21 -8.41 9.73
CA LYS A 15 5.86 -8.22 11.04
C LYS A 15 6.94 -7.14 10.97
N ARG A 16 7.79 -7.16 9.95
CA ARG A 16 8.82 -6.13 9.75
C ARG A 16 8.22 -4.74 9.52
N ARG A 17 7.14 -4.63 8.73
CA ARG A 17 6.50 -3.34 8.40
C ARG A 17 5.79 -2.73 9.62
N LEU A 18 5.17 -3.57 10.46
CA LEU A 18 4.59 -3.15 11.73
C LEU A 18 5.67 -2.62 12.68
N LEU A 19 6.79 -3.35 12.83
CA LEU A 19 7.91 -2.91 13.68
C LEU A 19 8.58 -1.63 13.20
N THR A 20 8.58 -1.37 11.89
CA THR A 20 9.20 -0.18 11.29
C THR A 20 8.23 1.00 11.15
N GLY A 21 6.97 0.86 11.57
CA GLY A 21 5.94 1.91 11.40
C GLY A 21 5.56 2.18 9.94
N LYS A 22 5.82 1.24 9.03
CA LYS A 22 5.45 1.33 7.61
C LYS A 22 4.10 0.70 7.30
N ALA A 23 3.51 0.02 8.28
CA ALA A 23 2.16 -0.51 8.25
C ALA A 23 1.60 -0.46 9.67
N PHE A 24 0.27 -0.43 9.79
CA PHE A 24 -0.42 -0.71 11.05
C PHE A 24 -1.70 -1.50 10.78
N ILE A 25 -2.22 -2.15 11.82
CA ILE A 25 -3.48 -2.89 11.74
C ILE A 25 -4.52 -2.07 12.49
N ASP A 26 -5.52 -1.62 11.75
CA ASP A 26 -6.70 -0.97 12.27
C ASP A 26 -7.75 -2.01 12.65
N PRO A 27 -8.43 -1.90 13.81
CA PRO A 27 -9.44 -2.86 14.23
C PRO A 27 -10.71 -2.84 13.37
N GLU A 28 -11.00 -1.73 12.67
CA GLU A 28 -12.21 -1.56 11.86
C GLU A 28 -11.93 -1.70 10.35
N LEU A 29 -10.80 -1.17 9.88
CA LEU A 29 -10.40 -1.14 8.46
C LEU A 29 -9.39 -2.22 8.08
N GLY A 30 -8.76 -2.87 9.06
CA GLY A 30 -7.76 -3.91 8.84
C GLY A 30 -6.36 -3.36 8.51
N LEU A 31 -5.63 -4.07 7.64
CA LEU A 31 -4.22 -3.78 7.38
C LEU A 31 -4.05 -2.50 6.55
N GLN A 32 -3.37 -1.50 7.10
CA GLN A 32 -3.04 -0.24 6.45
C GLN A 32 -1.55 -0.14 6.16
N LYS A 33 -1.21 0.43 5.01
CA LYS A 33 0.16 0.62 4.51
C LYS A 33 0.45 2.11 4.41
N ARG A 34 1.65 2.54 4.82
CA ARG A 34 2.09 3.94 4.70
C ARG A 34 2.58 4.25 3.30
N CYS A 35 2.15 5.37 2.74
CA CYS A 35 2.74 5.95 1.54
C CYS A 35 3.90 6.88 1.93
N PRO A 36 5.13 6.66 1.46
CA PRO A 36 6.25 7.54 1.77
C PRO A 36 6.21 8.88 1.01
N CYS A 37 5.27 9.07 0.07
CA CYS A 37 5.16 10.30 -0.71
C CYS A 37 4.22 11.33 -0.05
N CYS A 38 3.05 10.91 0.40
CA CYS A 38 2.11 11.78 1.13
C CYS A 38 2.16 11.58 2.65
N ASP A 39 2.97 10.65 3.14
CA ASP A 39 3.09 10.25 4.54
C ASP A 39 1.83 9.66 5.20
N GLU A 40 0.75 9.50 4.44
CA GLU A 40 -0.51 8.96 4.93
C GLU A 40 -0.55 7.43 4.90
N PHE A 41 -1.43 6.88 5.74
CA PHE A 41 -1.73 5.46 5.76
C PHE A 41 -3.03 5.19 5.02
N TRP A 42 -2.98 4.21 4.13
CA TRP A 42 -4.12 3.79 3.33
C TRP A 42 -4.34 2.30 3.52
N PRO A 43 -5.60 1.84 3.47
CA PRO A 43 -5.93 0.41 3.47
C PRO A 43 -5.09 -0.30 2.41
N GLN A 44 -4.56 -1.47 2.75
CA GLN A 44 -3.79 -2.30 1.83
C GLN A 44 -4.73 -3.00 0.84
N ASP A 45 -5.41 -2.20 0.05
CA ASP A 45 -6.41 -2.62 -0.92
C ASP A 45 -6.04 -2.17 -2.33
N THR A 46 -6.50 -2.94 -3.32
CA THR A 46 -6.24 -2.66 -4.75
C THR A 46 -6.97 -1.41 -5.26
N LEU A 47 -7.89 -0.82 -4.48
CA LEU A 47 -8.50 0.47 -4.74
C LEU A 47 -7.49 1.61 -4.58
N PHE A 48 -6.72 1.62 -3.50
CA PHE A 48 -5.75 2.69 -3.18
C PHE A 48 -4.35 2.44 -3.73
N TRP A 49 -3.99 1.17 -3.93
CA TRP A 49 -2.66 0.76 -4.39
C TRP A 49 -2.73 0.09 -5.75
N SER A 50 -1.79 0.44 -6.64
CA SER A 50 -1.64 -0.28 -7.91
C SER A 50 -0.92 -1.62 -7.66
N PRO A 51 -1.33 -2.71 -8.32
CA PRO A 51 -0.60 -3.97 -8.26
C PRO A 51 0.80 -3.83 -8.87
N SER A 52 1.76 -4.55 -8.30
CA SER A 52 3.16 -4.57 -8.72
C SER A 52 3.79 -5.93 -8.45
N SER A 53 4.19 -6.63 -9.51
CA SER A 53 4.90 -7.91 -9.39
C SER A 53 6.36 -7.75 -8.92
N ARG A 54 6.88 -6.52 -8.89
CA ARG A 54 8.25 -6.23 -8.47
C ARG A 54 8.38 -6.13 -6.95
N GLU A 55 7.31 -5.71 -6.29
CA GLU A 55 7.32 -5.49 -4.86
C GLU A 55 6.98 -6.80 -4.14
N PRO A 56 7.64 -7.10 -3.01
CA PRO A 56 7.36 -8.33 -2.24
C PRO A 56 5.94 -8.38 -1.67
N ASP A 57 5.26 -7.24 -1.70
CA ASP A 57 3.90 -6.96 -1.27
C ASP A 57 2.85 -7.22 -2.38
N GLY A 58 3.28 -7.36 -3.62
CA GLY A 58 2.35 -7.37 -4.76
C GLY A 58 1.71 -6.01 -5.07
N LEU A 59 2.03 -4.95 -4.32
CA LEU A 59 1.53 -3.58 -4.51
C LEU A 59 2.65 -2.56 -4.59
N GLN A 60 2.39 -1.46 -5.29
CA GLN A 60 3.32 -0.33 -5.41
C GLN A 60 3.67 0.30 -4.06
N THR A 61 4.85 0.92 -3.98
CA THR A 61 5.29 1.63 -2.78
C THR A 61 4.57 2.97 -2.58
N TRP A 62 4.08 3.62 -3.64
CA TRP A 62 3.29 4.86 -3.58
C TRP A 62 1.80 4.61 -3.82
N CYS A 63 0.92 5.42 -3.21
CA CYS A 63 -0.51 5.32 -3.46
C CYS A 63 -0.82 5.75 -4.91
N LYS A 64 -1.99 5.36 -5.42
CA LYS A 64 -2.39 5.72 -6.79
C LYS A 64 -2.40 7.23 -7.02
N ALA A 65 -2.84 8.02 -6.04
CA ALA A 65 -2.87 9.48 -6.13
C ALA A 65 -1.47 10.05 -6.38
N CYS A 66 -0.48 9.70 -5.55
CA CYS A 66 0.90 10.13 -5.73
C CYS A 66 1.52 9.64 -7.04
N GLN A 67 1.17 8.42 -7.49
CA GLN A 67 1.62 7.93 -8.80
C GLN A 67 1.04 8.76 -9.95
N LEU A 68 -0.22 9.18 -9.86
CA LEU A 68 -0.86 10.01 -10.88
C LEU A 68 -0.24 11.41 -10.91
N ASP A 69 -0.04 12.01 -9.74
CA ASP A 69 0.62 13.31 -9.61
C ASP A 69 2.04 13.29 -10.22
N TYR A 70 2.84 12.29 -9.88
CA TYR A 70 4.18 12.09 -10.45
C TYR A 70 4.14 11.88 -11.98
N LYS A 71 3.15 11.16 -12.50
CA LYS A 71 2.99 10.98 -13.95
C LYS A 71 2.59 12.30 -14.63
N GLN A 72 1.77 13.12 -13.99
CA GLN A 72 1.33 14.40 -14.51
C GLN A 72 2.49 15.40 -14.54
N SER A 73 3.28 15.50 -13.48
CA SER A 73 4.46 16.38 -13.44
C SER A 73 5.48 16.04 -14.52
N ARG A 74 5.67 14.74 -14.82
CA ARG A 74 6.53 14.26 -15.91
C ARG A 74 6.04 14.58 -17.32
N LYS A 75 4.74 14.83 -17.51
CA LYS A 75 4.17 15.23 -18.81
C LYS A 75 4.23 16.74 -19.06
N SER A 76 4.41 17.53 -18.01
CA SER A 76 4.44 18.98 -18.05
C SER A 76 5.86 19.57 -18.10
N ALA A 77 6.88 18.72 -18.16
CA ALA A 77 8.30 19.08 -18.31
C ALA A 77 8.84 18.56 -19.66
#